data_AF-A0A822H649-F1
#
_entry.id   AF-A0A822H649-F1
#
_cell.length_a   1.000
_cell.length_b   1.000
_cell.length_c   1.000
_cell.angle_alpha   90.00
_cell.angle_beta   90.00
_cell.angle_gamma   90.00
#
_symmetry.space_group_name_H-M   'P 1'
#
loop_
_entity.id
_entity.type
_entity.pdbx_description
1 polymer ?
#
loop_
_entity_poly.entity_id
_entity_poly.type
_entity_poly.pdbx_seq_one_letter_code
_entity_poly.pdbx_strand_id
1 'polypeptide(L)'
;MVSKKIEINELPDDVLLYIFRYLTPIDLFNIGTVCRRWYSISQDESLWRSLVLSYGLHQASSNSTSKQRVQTYLNQQIKTQLKSLFPTKFDILKSYTGIPDYQKTFNKFSDQFNFLLAFCDDKHNIIWSQKYDTIKFFDTSISIRWFEIIMPEFLSRVHYLRLF
;
A
#
# COMPACT_ATOMS: atom_id res chain seq x y z
N MET A 1 45.13 -2.74 2.14
CA MET A 1 44.20 -3.41 1.21
C MET A 1 42.81 -2.86 1.50
N VAL A 2 42.16 -2.21 0.52
CA VAL A 2 40.78 -1.72 0.68
C VAL A 2 39.85 -2.90 0.41
N SER A 3 39.02 -3.27 1.39
CA SER A 3 38.03 -4.34 1.22
C SER A 3 36.99 -3.91 0.18
N LYS A 4 36.87 -4.65 -0.93
CA LYS A 4 35.83 -4.36 -1.94
C LYS A 4 34.48 -4.67 -1.31
N LYS A 5 33.62 -3.65 -1.22
CA LYS A 5 32.24 -3.81 -0.75
C LYS A 5 31.45 -4.51 -1.87
N ILE A 6 30.94 -5.70 -1.57
CA ILE A 6 30.06 -6.42 -2.49
C ILE A 6 28.68 -5.77 -2.43
N GLU A 7 28.14 -5.43 -3.59
CA GLU A 7 26.78 -4.91 -3.71
C GLU A 7 25.77 -6.03 -3.95
N ILE A 8 24.53 -5.85 -3.51
CA ILE A 8 23.47 -6.87 -3.70
C ILE A 8 23.25 -7.23 -5.18
N ASN A 9 23.50 -6.29 -6.09
CA ASN A 9 23.39 -6.50 -7.53
C ASN A 9 24.55 -7.32 -8.11
N GLU A 10 25.63 -7.54 -7.36
CA GLU A 10 26.72 -8.43 -7.77
C GLU A 10 26.44 -9.90 -7.39
N LEU A 11 25.41 -10.17 -6.58
CA LEU A 11 25.02 -11.55 -6.22
C LEU A 11 24.44 -12.30 -7.44
N PRO A 12 24.67 -13.62 -7.58
CA PRO A 12 24.01 -14.45 -8.59
C PRO A 12 22.48 -14.52 -8.42
N ASP A 13 21.77 -14.82 -9.51
CA ASP A 13 20.30 -14.92 -9.50
C ASP A 13 19.78 -15.98 -8.51
N ASP A 14 20.45 -17.12 -8.39
CA ASP A 14 20.06 -18.18 -7.44
C ASP A 14 20.13 -17.73 -5.99
N VAL A 15 21.11 -16.86 -5.66
CA VAL A 15 21.27 -16.29 -4.32
C VAL A 15 20.18 -15.26 -4.06
N LEU A 16 19.90 -14.40 -5.03
CA LEU A 16 18.79 -13.45 -4.95
C LEU A 16 17.44 -14.16 -4.82
N LEU A 17 17.23 -15.22 -5.59
CA LEU A 17 16.03 -16.06 -5.52
C LEU A 17 15.88 -16.69 -4.13
N TYR A 18 16.97 -17.22 -3.56
CA TYR A 18 16.97 -17.76 -2.21
C TYR A 18 16.62 -16.71 -1.15
N ILE A 19 17.16 -15.49 -1.28
CA ILE A 19 16.81 -14.35 -0.40
C ILE A 19 15.33 -13.98 -0.56
N PHE A 20 14.86 -13.86 -1.81
CA PHE A 20 13.48 -13.45 -2.11
C PHE A 20 12.45 -14.47 -1.62
N ARG A 21 12.83 -15.74 -1.42
CA ARG A 21 11.93 -16.76 -0.86
C ARG A 21 11.42 -16.44 0.55
N TYR A 22 12.11 -15.57 1.30
CA TYR A 22 11.72 -15.15 2.64
C TYR A 22 10.81 -13.92 2.66
N LEU A 23 10.51 -13.33 1.49
CA LEU A 23 9.71 -12.13 1.37
C LEU A 23 8.21 -12.46 1.38
N THR A 24 7.42 -11.52 1.90
CA THR A 24 5.96 -11.61 1.81
C THR A 24 5.51 -11.40 0.35
N PRO A 25 4.27 -11.76 -0.01
CA PRO A 25 3.76 -11.47 -1.35
C PRO A 25 3.86 -9.99 -1.73
N ILE A 26 3.57 -9.10 -0.78
CA ILE A 26 3.60 -7.64 -0.98
C ILE A 26 5.03 -7.20 -1.29
N ASP A 27 5.99 -7.71 -0.54
CA ASP A 27 7.41 -7.45 -0.77
C ASP A 27 7.85 -7.98 -2.15
N LEU A 28 7.39 -9.16 -2.57
CA LEU A 28 7.68 -9.71 -3.91
C LEU A 28 7.13 -8.84 -5.05
N PHE A 29 5.97 -8.20 -4.87
CA PHE A 29 5.47 -7.20 -5.81
C PHE A 29 6.36 -5.96 -5.83
N ASN A 30 6.76 -5.47 -4.65
CA ASN A 30 7.58 -4.26 -4.51
C ASN A 30 8.98 -4.43 -5.09
N ILE A 31 9.68 -5.53 -4.82
CA ILE A 31 11.01 -5.78 -5.39
C ILE A 31 10.99 -5.82 -6.92
N GLY A 32 9.87 -6.23 -7.51
CA GLY A 32 9.68 -6.24 -8.97
C GLY A 32 9.70 -4.85 -9.59
N THR A 33 9.56 -3.79 -8.80
CA THR A 33 9.62 -2.39 -9.26
C THR A 33 11.02 -1.78 -9.17
N VAL A 34 11.97 -2.45 -8.53
CA VAL A 34 13.32 -1.91 -8.28
C VAL A 34 14.15 -1.84 -9.56
N CYS A 35 14.23 -2.94 -10.32
CA CYS A 35 14.91 -2.98 -11.61
C CYS A 35 14.44 -4.17 -12.47
N ARG A 36 14.83 -4.20 -13.75
CA ARG A 36 14.45 -5.27 -14.70
C ARG A 36 14.90 -6.67 -14.26
N ARG A 37 16.09 -6.77 -13.65
CA ARG A 37 16.61 -8.05 -13.15
C ARG A 37 15.79 -8.57 -11.98
N TRP A 38 15.49 -7.71 -11.01
CA TRP A 38 14.68 -8.06 -9.85
C TRP A 38 13.23 -8.38 -10.25
N TYR A 39 12.69 -7.67 -11.23
CA TYR A 39 11.41 -8.02 -11.86
C TYR A 39 11.41 -9.45 -12.40
N SER A 40 12.44 -9.82 -13.16
CA SER A 40 12.55 -11.17 -13.75
C SER A 40 12.61 -12.25 -12.66
N ILE A 41 13.45 -12.07 -11.64
CA ILE A 41 13.61 -13.04 -10.54
C ILE A 41 12.32 -13.11 -9.70
N SER A 42 11.63 -11.99 -9.47
CA SER A 42 10.36 -11.98 -8.73
C SER A 42 9.19 -12.62 -9.50
N GLN A 43 9.35 -12.90 -10.80
CA GLN A 43 8.38 -13.69 -11.57
C GLN A 43 8.58 -15.21 -11.41
N ASP A 44 9.63 -15.65 -10.72
CA ASP A 44 9.94 -17.07 -10.59
C ASP A 44 8.84 -17.84 -9.86
N GLU A 45 8.33 -18.90 -10.49
CA GLU A 45 7.20 -19.67 -10.00
C GLU A 45 7.49 -20.38 -8.66
N SER A 46 8.75 -20.68 -8.35
CA SER A 46 9.14 -21.32 -7.08
C SER A 46 8.86 -20.42 -5.86
N LEU A 47 9.04 -19.11 -6.01
CA LEU A 47 8.72 -18.11 -4.97
C LEU A 47 7.23 -18.10 -4.67
N TRP A 48 6.40 -18.12 -5.71
CA TRP A 48 4.95 -18.06 -5.54
C TRP A 48 4.36 -19.40 -5.11
N ARG A 49 4.98 -20.52 -5.51
CA ARG A 49 4.59 -21.86 -5.06
C ARG A 49 4.73 -22.04 -3.55
N SER A 50 5.82 -21.56 -2.95
CA SER A 50 5.99 -21.64 -1.49
C SER A 50 4.89 -20.84 -0.77
N LEU A 51 4.51 -19.69 -1.31
CA LEU A 51 3.42 -18.87 -0.77
C LEU A 51 2.05 -19.54 -0.93
N VAL A 52 1.78 -20.18 -2.08
CA VAL A 52 0.56 -20.97 -2.27
C VAL A 52 0.44 -22.04 -1.18
N LEU A 53 1.53 -22.74 -0.87
CA LEU A 53 1.57 -23.74 0.20
C LEU A 53 1.36 -23.09 1.57
N SER A 54 2.03 -21.97 1.86
CA SER A 54 1.92 -21.30 3.17
C SER A 54 0.52 -20.74 3.45
N TYR A 55 -0.19 -20.28 2.42
CA TYR A 55 -1.56 -19.77 2.52
C TYR A 55 -2.64 -20.85 2.37
N GLY A 56 -2.26 -22.13 2.27
CA GLY A 56 -3.22 -23.23 2.14
C GLY A 56 -4.01 -23.20 0.82
N LEU A 57 -3.50 -22.54 -0.22
CA LEU A 57 -4.21 -22.29 -1.48
C LEU A 57 -4.25 -23.53 -2.40
N HIS A 58 -4.14 -24.74 -1.86
CA HIS A 58 -3.82 -26.00 -2.58
C HIS A 58 -4.79 -26.37 -3.71
N GLN A 59 -6.00 -25.81 -3.74
CA GLN A 59 -7.00 -26.07 -4.79
C GLN A 59 -7.14 -24.86 -5.71
N ALA A 60 -6.69 -24.96 -6.97
CA ALA A 60 -7.22 -24.13 -8.05
C ALA A 60 -6.89 -24.70 -9.45
N SER A 61 -7.81 -24.42 -10.37
CA SER A 61 -7.90 -24.74 -11.80
C SER A 61 -6.59 -24.75 -12.61
N SER A 62 -6.55 -25.60 -13.64
CA SER A 62 -5.41 -25.91 -14.51
C SER A 62 -4.73 -24.74 -15.24
N ASN A 63 -5.26 -23.51 -15.17
CA ASN A 63 -4.87 -22.41 -16.07
C ASN A 63 -4.27 -21.17 -15.37
N SER A 64 -4.07 -21.18 -14.04
CA SER A 64 -3.56 -19.99 -13.30
C SER A 64 -2.20 -20.23 -12.64
N THR A 65 -1.29 -19.26 -12.77
CA THR A 65 0.05 -19.28 -12.13
C THR A 65 -0.05 -19.11 -10.61
N SER A 66 0.96 -19.55 -9.86
CA SER A 66 0.98 -19.38 -8.39
C SER A 66 0.91 -17.91 -8.00
N LYS A 67 1.56 -17.02 -8.77
CA LYS A 67 1.46 -15.56 -8.58
C LYS A 67 0.02 -15.06 -8.71
N GLN A 68 -0.71 -15.48 -9.74
CA GLN A 68 -2.12 -15.09 -9.94
C GLN A 68 -3.01 -15.57 -8.80
N ARG A 69 -2.75 -16.76 -8.26
CA ARG A 69 -3.52 -17.33 -7.13
C ARG A 69 -3.30 -16.51 -5.86
N VAL A 70 -2.04 -16.23 -5.51
CA VAL A 70 -1.70 -15.40 -4.36
C VAL A 70 -2.29 -13.99 -4.52
N GLN A 71 -2.15 -13.37 -5.69
CA GLN A 71 -2.75 -12.06 -5.98
C GLN A 71 -4.27 -12.07 -5.79
N THR A 72 -4.95 -13.10 -6.29
CA THR A 72 -6.41 -13.22 -6.18
C THR A 72 -6.84 -13.36 -4.72
N TYR A 73 -6.13 -14.19 -3.96
CA TYR A 73 -6.36 -14.36 -2.52
C TYR A 73 -6.20 -13.04 -1.76
N LEU A 74 -5.09 -12.31 -1.98
CA LEU A 74 -4.85 -11.03 -1.32
C LEU A 74 -5.92 -9.99 -1.68
N ASN A 75 -6.31 -9.91 -2.96
CA ASN A 75 -7.37 -9.02 -3.39
C ASN A 75 -8.72 -9.35 -2.72
N GLN A 76 -9.01 -10.63 -2.48
CA GLN A 76 -10.20 -11.05 -1.75
C GLN A 76 -10.10 -10.69 -0.27
N GLN A 77 -8.94 -10.88 0.37
CA GLN A 77 -8.70 -10.48 1.76
C GLN A 77 -8.88 -8.98 1.96
N ILE A 78 -8.26 -8.16 1.11
CA ILE A 78 -8.40 -6.69 1.13
C ILE A 78 -9.86 -6.30 0.97
N LYS A 79 -10.57 -6.85 -0.02
CA LYS A 79 -12.01 -6.59 -0.22
C LYS A 79 -12.85 -6.95 1.01
N THR A 80 -12.52 -8.03 1.70
CA THR A 80 -13.25 -8.50 2.88
C THR A 80 -13.00 -7.57 4.07
N GLN A 81 -11.74 -7.16 4.29
CA GLN A 81 -11.38 -6.16 5.30
C GLN A 81 -12.07 -4.83 5.03
N LEU A 82 -12.01 -4.33 3.79
CA LEU A 82 -12.68 -3.09 3.40
C LEU A 82 -14.20 -3.15 3.58
N LYS A 83 -14.86 -4.28 3.26
CA LYS A 83 -16.30 -4.44 3.53
C LYS A 83 -16.64 -4.41 5.02
N SER A 84 -15.75 -4.95 5.87
CA SER A 84 -15.96 -4.94 7.32
C SER A 84 -15.78 -3.55 7.93
N LEU A 85 -14.83 -2.77 7.41
CA LEU A 85 -14.58 -1.39 7.82
C LEU A 85 -15.60 -0.41 7.24
N PHE A 86 -16.09 -0.69 6.04
CA PHE A 86 -17.04 0.13 5.30
C PHE A 86 -18.26 -0.72 4.92
N PRO A 87 -19.22 -0.91 5.83
CA PRO A 87 -20.42 -1.73 5.60
C PRO A 87 -21.35 -1.13 4.53
N THR A 88 -21.18 0.15 4.20
CA THR A 88 -21.83 0.78 3.06
C THR A 88 -21.16 0.33 1.76
N LYS A 89 -22.00 -0.09 0.81
CA LYS A 89 -21.60 -0.57 -0.51
C LYS A 89 -20.83 0.54 -1.24
N PHE A 90 -19.49 0.50 -1.19
CA PHE A 90 -18.67 1.23 -2.14
C PHE A 90 -18.86 0.54 -3.49
N ASP A 91 -19.82 1.03 -4.26
CA ASP A 91 -19.83 0.75 -5.69
C ASP A 91 -18.49 1.27 -6.20
N ILE A 92 -17.64 0.37 -6.70
CA ILE A 92 -16.41 0.71 -7.39
C ILE A 92 -16.84 1.71 -8.45
N LEU A 93 -16.52 3.00 -8.24
CA LEU A 93 -16.86 4.06 -9.17
C LEU A 93 -16.26 3.65 -10.50
N LYS A 94 -17.14 3.20 -11.40
CA LYS A 94 -16.78 3.02 -12.80
C LYS A 94 -16.46 4.43 -13.26
N SER A 95 -15.18 4.64 -13.53
CA SER A 95 -14.59 5.82 -14.14
C SER A 95 -14.06 6.87 -13.14
N TYR A 96 -12.84 7.31 -13.42
CA TYR A 96 -12.21 8.55 -12.95
C TYR A 96 -12.98 9.84 -13.36
N THR A 97 -14.19 9.70 -13.91
CA THR A 97 -14.99 10.77 -14.50
C THR A 97 -16.20 11.03 -13.63
N GLY A 98 -15.99 11.80 -12.56
CA GLY A 98 -17.04 12.48 -11.80
C GLY A 98 -17.98 11.57 -11.02
N ILE A 99 -18.06 11.78 -9.70
CA ILE A 99 -19.14 11.20 -8.91
C ILE A 99 -20.43 11.96 -9.29
N PRO A 100 -21.48 11.29 -9.81
CA PRO A 100 -22.76 11.94 -10.05
C PRO A 100 -23.30 12.50 -8.73
N ASP A 101 -23.60 13.80 -8.71
CA ASP A 101 -24.09 14.49 -7.51
C ASP A 101 -23.11 14.38 -6.32
N TYR A 102 -21.80 14.57 -6.59
CA TYR A 102 -20.73 14.44 -5.62
C TYR A 102 -20.95 15.29 -4.37
N GLN A 103 -21.50 16.50 -4.51
CA GLN A 103 -21.75 17.38 -3.35
C GLN A 103 -22.72 16.73 -2.37
N LYS A 104 -23.82 16.12 -2.86
CA LYS A 104 -24.79 15.43 -2.01
C LYS A 104 -24.22 14.16 -1.39
N THR A 105 -23.46 13.40 -2.18
CA THR A 105 -22.79 12.17 -1.74
C THR A 105 -21.76 12.49 -0.66
N PHE A 106 -20.88 13.45 -0.91
CA PHE A 106 -19.85 13.86 0.03
C PHE A 106 -20.39 14.59 1.24
N ASN A 107 -21.46 15.39 1.15
CA ASN A 107 -22.07 15.99 2.34
C ASN A 107 -22.62 14.91 3.29
N LYS A 108 -23.21 13.83 2.75
CA LYS A 108 -23.63 12.68 3.56
C LYS A 108 -22.45 11.94 4.22
N PHE A 109 -21.31 11.86 3.54
CA PHE A 109 -20.11 11.18 4.05
C PHE A 109 -19.24 12.06 4.95
N SER A 110 -19.23 13.38 4.71
CA SER A 110 -18.45 14.39 5.44
C SER A 110 -18.67 14.27 6.95
N ASP A 111 -19.92 14.14 7.37
CA ASP A 111 -20.29 14.04 8.79
C ASP A 111 -19.85 12.70 9.43
N GLN A 112 -19.43 11.72 8.62
CA GLN A 112 -19.00 10.40 9.07
C GLN A 112 -17.49 10.27 9.21
N PHE A 113 -16.71 11.20 8.64
CA PHE A 113 -15.25 11.12 8.61
C PHE A 113 -14.62 12.31 9.34
N ASN A 114 -13.77 12.00 10.32
CA ASN A 114 -12.84 12.97 10.88
C ASN A 114 -11.46 12.75 10.28
N PHE A 115 -10.94 13.73 9.54
CA PHE A 115 -9.58 13.69 9.03
C PHE A 115 -8.62 14.27 10.08
N LEU A 116 -7.51 13.58 10.31
CA LEU A 116 -6.48 13.99 11.25
C LEU A 116 -5.15 14.00 10.50
N LEU A 117 -4.41 15.10 10.62
CA LEU A 117 -2.99 15.10 10.32
C LEU A 117 -2.28 14.58 11.57
N ALA A 118 -1.56 13.47 11.49
CA ALA A 118 -0.88 12.87 12.63
C ALA A 118 0.58 12.56 12.32
N PHE A 119 1.44 12.74 13.33
CA PHE A 119 2.81 12.23 13.34
C PHE A 119 2.87 11.01 14.25
N CYS A 120 3.44 9.93 13.75
CA CYS A 120 3.60 8.69 14.50
C CYS A 120 5.08 8.32 14.64
N ASP A 121 5.41 7.52 15.65
CA ASP A 121 6.72 6.87 15.76
C ASP A 121 6.84 5.66 14.81
N ASP A 122 8.01 5.02 14.78
CA ASP A 122 8.27 3.80 13.98
C ASP A 122 7.36 2.61 14.37
N LYS A 123 6.71 2.69 15.54
CA LYS A 123 5.75 1.70 16.05
C LYS A 123 4.30 2.10 15.77
N HIS A 124 4.07 3.14 14.97
CA HIS A 124 2.75 3.68 14.59
C HIS A 124 1.96 4.29 15.77
N ASN A 125 2.61 4.64 16.87
CA ASN A 125 1.96 5.37 17.97
C ASN A 125 1.85 6.85 17.61
N ILE A 126 0.66 7.44 17.79
CA ILE A 126 0.42 8.86 17.51
C ILE A 126 1.15 9.72 18.55
N ILE A 127 2.12 10.52 18.09
CA ILE A 127 2.89 11.48 18.90
C ILE A 127 2.19 12.84 18.93
N TRP A 128 1.62 13.24 17.79
CA TRP A 128 0.91 14.50 17.64
C TRP A 128 -0.19 14.34 16.59
N SER A 129 -1.31 15.03 16.76
CA SER A 129 -2.32 15.12 15.71
C SER A 129 -3.10 16.43 15.74
N GLN A 130 -3.58 16.87 14.58
CA GLN A 130 -4.45 18.03 14.43
C GLN A 130 -5.59 17.73 13.46
N LYS A 131 -6.80 18.14 13.85
CA LYS A 131 -7.98 18.08 12.99
C LYS A 131 -7.87 19.10 11.86
N TYR A 132 -8.42 18.75 10.70
CA TYR A 132 -8.52 19.68 9.58
C TYR A 132 -9.32 20.92 9.97
N ASP A 133 -8.98 22.06 9.38
CA ASP A 133 -9.77 23.28 9.53
C ASP A 133 -10.88 23.36 8.48
N THR A 134 -10.53 23.03 7.23
CA THR A 134 -11.50 23.00 6.13
C THR A 134 -11.28 21.83 5.20
N ILE A 135 -12.39 21.34 4.64
CA ILE A 135 -12.41 20.38 3.54
C ILE A 135 -13.15 21.02 2.39
N LYS A 136 -12.60 20.91 1.19
CA LYS A 136 -13.24 21.26 -0.06
C LYS A 136 -13.32 20.03 -0.94
N PHE A 137 -14.52 19.76 -1.44
CA PHE A 137 -14.77 18.67 -2.38
C PHE A 137 -14.78 19.23 -3.80
N PHE A 138 -14.14 18.50 -4.72
CA PHE A 138 -14.18 18.72 -6.15
C PHE A 138 -14.75 17.47 -6.83
N ASP A 139 -15.16 17.62 -8.09
CA ASP A 139 -15.76 16.56 -8.89
C ASP A 139 -14.95 15.25 -8.90
N THR A 140 -13.62 15.36 -8.81
CA THR A 140 -12.67 14.24 -8.88
C THR A 140 -11.62 14.22 -7.78
N SER A 141 -11.68 15.15 -6.82
CA SER A 141 -10.66 15.23 -5.76
C SER A 141 -11.20 15.85 -4.47
N ILE A 142 -10.43 15.74 -3.39
CA ILE A 142 -10.71 16.36 -2.10
C ILE A 142 -9.48 17.18 -1.72
N SER A 143 -9.69 18.43 -1.31
CA SER A 143 -8.65 19.26 -0.69
C SER A 143 -8.96 19.42 0.79
N ILE A 144 -8.05 18.93 1.62
CA ILE A 144 -8.10 19.08 3.07
C ILE A 144 -7.06 20.15 3.42
N ARG A 145 -7.44 21.13 4.25
CA ARG A 145 -6.54 22.23 4.65
C ARG A 145 -6.47 22.34 6.17
N TRP A 146 -5.24 22.60 6.61
CA TRP A 146 -4.89 23.06 7.94
C TRP A 146 -4.31 24.47 7.78
N PHE A 147 -4.94 25.49 8.35
CA PHE A 147 -4.55 26.90 8.20
C PHE A 147 -3.45 27.29 9.18
N GLU A 148 -3.61 26.91 10.46
CA GLU A 148 -2.61 27.11 11.48
C GLU A 148 -2.12 25.76 11.95
N ILE A 149 -1.05 25.26 11.32
CA ILE A 149 -0.40 24.07 11.84
C ILE A 149 0.37 24.50 13.08
N ILE A 150 -0.14 24.14 14.26
CA ILE A 150 0.59 24.34 15.51
C ILE A 150 1.73 23.34 15.49
N MET A 151 2.85 23.75 14.88
CA MET A 151 4.03 22.92 14.70
C MET A 151 4.58 22.53 16.07
N PRO A 152 4.54 21.26 16.48
CA PRO A 152 5.27 20.84 17.65
C PRO A 152 6.77 21.08 17.42
N GLU A 153 7.50 21.48 18.47
CA GLU A 153 8.89 21.96 18.37
C GLU A 153 9.81 21.00 17.61
N PHE A 154 9.55 19.69 17.63
CA PHE A 154 10.35 18.70 16.91
C PHE A 154 10.25 18.81 15.38
N LEU A 155 9.15 19.34 14.83
CA LEU A 155 8.99 19.54 13.38
C LEU A 155 9.78 20.73 12.84
N SER A 156 10.24 21.64 13.70
CA SER A 156 11.18 22.70 13.30
C SER A 156 12.48 22.17 12.69
N ARG A 157 12.80 20.89 12.94
CA ARG A 157 13.99 20.19 12.45
C ARG A 157 13.71 19.28 11.25
N VAL A 158 12.46 19.18 10.80
CA VAL A 158 12.07 18.30 9.69
C VAL A 158 12.24 19.05 8.37
N HIS A 159 13.21 18.63 7.57
CA HIS A 159 13.54 19.28 6.28
C HIS A 159 12.68 18.79 5.10
N TYR A 160 12.07 17.60 5.20
CA TYR A 160 11.19 17.08 4.16
C TYR A 160 10.09 16.21 4.78
N LEU A 161 8.88 16.35 4.23
CA LEU A 161 7.73 15.51 4.56
C LEU A 161 7.46 14.61 3.34
N ARG A 162 7.43 13.29 3.54
CA ARG A 162 7.10 12.34 2.47
C ARG A 162 5.75 11.72 2.82
N LEU A 163 4.72 12.03 2.03
CA LEU A 163 3.46 11.30 2.10
C LEU A 163 3.64 9.96 1.36
N PHE A 164 3.26 8.87 2.03
CA PHE A 164 3.16 7.54 1.45
C PHE A 164 1.68 7.19 1.22
#